data_AF-A0A4Q9QC36-F1
#
_entry.id   AF-A0A4Q9QC36-F1
#
_cell.length_a   1.000
_cell.length_b   1.000
_cell.length_c   1.000
_cell.angle_alpha   90.00
_cell.angle_beta   90.00
_cell.angle_gamma   90.00
#
_symmetry.space_group_name_H-M   'P 1'
#
loop_
_entity.id
_entity.type
_entity.pdbx_description
1 polymer ?
#
loop_
_entity_poly.entity_id
_entity_poly.type
_entity_poly.pdbx_seq_one_letter_code
_entity_poly.pdbx_strand_id
1 'polypeptide(L)'
;MLIGLDLKVGLVALCMIGFIFIFSLATTILPSLSENCPYRSPQAFAVFICVQGICWVGRAIARSAERFLWPSSADTTFGRKSDPEYGRASAPGSSVATGRSSFSRGPLSGGWLRSCAQSARTWLQRRGNKKSHWSWQEREEATLLSCRSTHEADLLDEYDSAKMDPVALQDVVRPCLLSLPLDASIGCFQRILIRRADAVDRRGLPDWDNDLDRDTCQVSVDILLDMLEREELSLSGPTPESGKRFQEHRVAHEQVLEVLQRLIFTRNHCTFLHERYERIFNVLLSYIRKPQYECVKKESNVQKSVFSILAYLGDKIPPNAVDREDIMTVVDYTRLARLYFGTASDASLLIARLAISMVLALPPTVSLCAEDIVDAVRDLVDIVIGDLKRMLADGTSPQGCASADFLPALHSFLSLFAALLGANAGFLTAGSWPKLRGLSRQLSSAYQEAHHTTYVDAEGRGTAQYLKLIDALYEGEAPPSPFGRPHSRILRPVRETLQ
;
A
#
# COMPACT_ATOMS: atom_id res chain seq x y z
N MET A 1 48.88 62.31 40.30
CA MET A 1 48.44 62.12 38.90
C MET A 1 48.89 60.78 38.30
N LEU A 2 49.97 60.15 38.77
CA LEU A 2 50.43 58.82 38.31
C LEU A 2 49.48 57.65 38.69
N ILE A 3 48.75 57.72 39.80
CA ILE A 3 47.84 56.64 40.25
C ILE A 3 46.58 56.51 39.34
N GLY A 4 46.24 57.53 38.56
CA GLY A 4 45.04 57.53 37.70
C GLY A 4 45.24 56.92 36.31
N LEU A 5 46.48 56.80 35.84
CA LEU A 5 46.80 56.19 34.54
C LEU A 5 46.71 54.65 34.60
N ASP A 6 47.11 54.05 35.72
CA ASP A 6 47.10 52.60 35.90
C ASP A 6 45.70 52.00 35.92
N LEU A 7 44.69 52.75 36.41
CA LEU A 7 43.31 52.26 36.44
C LEU A 7 42.72 52.13 35.04
N LYS A 8 43.01 53.09 34.14
CA LYS A 8 42.48 53.06 32.76
C LYS A 8 43.14 51.95 31.94
N VAL A 9 44.45 51.78 32.07
CA VAL A 9 45.18 50.70 31.39
C VAL A 9 44.74 49.33 31.93
N GLY A 10 44.58 49.21 33.25
CA GLY A 10 44.05 48.00 33.89
C GLY A 10 42.64 47.64 33.44
N LEU A 11 41.74 48.63 33.30
CA LEU A 11 40.38 48.40 32.81
C LEU A 11 40.37 47.90 31.37
N VAL A 12 41.16 48.52 30.47
CA VAL A 12 41.26 48.10 29.07
C VAL A 12 41.83 46.69 28.95
N ALA A 13 42.88 46.37 29.72
CA ALA A 13 43.46 45.03 29.76
C ALA A 13 42.44 43.99 30.26
N LEU A 14 41.68 44.30 31.31
CA LEU A 14 40.64 43.43 31.84
C LEU A 14 39.52 43.18 30.81
N CYS A 15 39.10 44.21 30.08
CA CYS A 15 38.11 44.07 29.01
C CYS A 15 38.62 43.17 27.87
N MET A 16 39.88 43.31 27.46
CA MET A 16 40.46 42.44 26.42
C MET A 16 40.57 40.99 26.88
N ILE A 17 41.06 40.75 28.10
CA ILE A 17 41.12 39.40 28.68
C ILE A 17 39.73 38.77 28.76
N GLY A 18 38.73 39.55 29.20
CA GLY A 18 37.33 39.10 29.25
C GLY A 18 36.78 38.72 27.88
N PHE A 19 37.06 39.51 26.85
CA PHE A 19 36.59 39.22 25.48
C PHE A 19 37.25 37.98 24.89
N ILE A 20 38.56 37.82 25.06
CA ILE A 20 39.31 36.63 24.63
C ILE A 20 38.81 35.39 25.37
N PHE A 21 38.51 35.51 26.66
CA PHE A 21 37.95 34.41 27.45
C PHE A 21 36.55 34.01 26.96
N ILE A 22 35.66 34.98 26.73
CA ILE A 22 34.32 34.71 26.20
C ILE A 22 34.40 34.10 24.80
N PHE A 23 35.27 34.61 23.93
CA PHE A 23 35.48 34.05 22.59
C PHE A 23 36.02 32.61 22.66
N SER A 24 36.99 32.34 23.53
CA SER A 24 37.53 31.00 23.76
C SER A 24 36.47 30.05 24.32
N LEU A 25 35.66 30.54 25.26
CA LEU A 25 34.55 29.78 25.85
C LEU A 25 33.46 29.49 24.81
N ALA A 26 33.07 30.49 24.02
CA ALA A 26 32.09 30.36 22.96
C ALA A 26 32.59 29.38 21.89
N THR A 27 33.82 29.51 21.41
CA THR A 27 34.41 28.62 20.40
C THR A 27 34.66 27.20 20.92
N THR A 28 34.82 27.00 22.23
CA THR A 28 34.94 25.66 22.81
C THR A 28 33.56 25.03 23.09
N ILE A 29 32.60 25.83 23.57
CA ILE A 29 31.29 25.35 24.00
C ILE A 29 30.31 25.24 22.83
N LEU A 30 30.24 26.20 21.92
CA LEU A 30 29.26 26.18 20.80
C LEU A 30 29.41 24.92 19.92
N PRO A 31 30.62 24.49 19.51
CA PRO A 31 30.78 23.24 18.77
C PRO A 31 30.38 22.00 19.58
N SER A 32 30.57 22.02 20.90
CA SER A 32 30.16 20.92 21.78
C SER A 32 28.63 20.80 21.92
N LEU A 33 27.91 21.92 21.76
CA LEU A 33 26.46 21.98 21.84
C LEU A 33 25.75 21.71 20.51
N SER A 34 26.43 21.90 19.37
CA SER A 34 25.89 21.54 18.06
C SER A 34 25.81 20.02 17.90
N GLU A 35 24.62 19.51 17.54
CA GLU A 35 24.40 18.07 17.38
C GLU A 35 25.14 17.49 16.15
N ASN A 36 25.52 18.37 15.20
CA ASN A 36 26.05 18.02 13.88
C ASN A 36 27.48 18.53 13.65
N CYS A 37 28.26 18.91 14.67
CA CYS A 37 29.64 19.35 14.43
C CYS A 37 30.54 18.12 14.19
N PRO A 38 31.10 17.92 12.97
CA PRO A 38 31.93 16.76 12.65
C PRO A 38 33.31 16.81 13.31
N TYR A 39 33.73 17.98 13.81
CA TYR A 39 35.01 18.17 14.51
C TYR A 39 34.79 18.29 16.01
N ARG A 40 34.64 17.17 16.71
CA ARG A 40 34.81 17.14 18.17
C ARG A 40 36.27 16.85 18.47
N SER A 41 37.06 17.89 18.74
CA SER A 41 38.38 17.69 19.33
C SER A 41 38.25 16.90 20.65
N PRO A 42 39.29 16.18 21.10
CA PRO A 42 39.27 15.46 22.39
C PRO A 42 38.85 16.36 23.56
N GLN A 43 39.18 17.65 23.49
CA GLN A 43 38.82 18.67 24.48
C GLN A 43 37.30 18.94 24.48
N ALA A 44 36.66 19.05 23.31
CA ALA A 44 35.20 19.23 23.21
C ALA A 44 34.44 17.99 23.70
N PHE A 45 34.99 16.79 23.52
CA PHE A 45 34.42 15.56 24.06
C PHE A 45 34.50 15.52 25.60
N ALA A 46 35.62 15.94 26.20
CA ALA A 46 35.74 16.06 27.64
C ALA A 46 34.72 17.04 28.24
N VAL A 47 34.54 18.22 27.61
CA VAL A 47 33.51 19.20 28.00
C VAL A 47 32.10 18.60 27.89
N PHE A 48 31.82 17.87 26.82
CA PHE A 48 30.54 17.18 26.64
C PHE A 48 30.27 16.15 27.76
N ILE A 49 31.27 15.34 28.14
CA ILE A 49 31.15 14.40 29.26
C ILE A 49 30.90 15.15 30.57
N CYS A 50 31.62 16.24 30.84
CA CYS A 50 31.40 17.05 32.04
C CYS A 50 29.98 17.61 32.08
N VAL A 51 29.47 18.15 30.97
CA VAL A 51 28.09 18.66 30.87
C VAL A 51 27.07 17.54 31.09
N GLN A 52 27.28 16.37 30.47
CA GLN A 52 26.40 15.21 30.71
C GLN A 52 26.42 14.76 32.17
N GLY A 53 27.59 14.74 32.81
CA GLY A 53 27.75 14.44 34.24
C GLY A 53 27.00 15.45 35.12
N ILE A 54 27.15 16.74 34.85
CA ILE A 54 26.42 17.81 35.57
C ILE A 54 24.91 17.64 35.37
N CYS A 55 24.44 17.38 34.15
CA CYS A 55 23.02 17.14 33.89
C CYS A 55 22.50 15.86 34.55
N TRP A 56 23.33 14.83 34.70
CA TRP A 56 22.97 13.59 35.40
C TRP A 56 22.86 13.82 36.91
N VAL A 57 23.84 14.50 37.52
CA VAL A 57 23.80 14.92 38.92
C VAL A 57 22.60 15.83 39.18
N GLY A 58 22.34 16.81 38.31
CA GLY A 58 21.18 17.68 38.41
C GLY A 58 19.86 16.92 38.36
N ARG A 59 19.76 15.87 37.55
CA ARG A 59 18.59 14.97 37.53
C ARG A 59 18.46 14.18 38.83
N ALA A 60 19.55 13.70 39.42
CA ALA A 60 19.52 13.01 40.70
C ALA A 60 19.05 13.95 41.84
N ILE A 61 19.58 15.18 41.87
CA ILE A 61 19.18 16.20 42.84
C ILE A 61 17.70 16.57 42.66
N ALA A 62 17.25 16.78 41.43
CA ALA A 62 15.84 17.10 41.15
C ALA A 62 14.88 15.99 41.63
N ARG A 63 15.23 14.71 41.40
CA ARG A 63 14.44 13.57 41.92
C ARG A 63 14.46 13.49 43.45
N SER A 64 15.59 13.79 44.08
CA SER A 64 15.70 13.84 45.54
C SER A 64 14.90 15.00 46.13
N ALA A 65 14.94 16.17 45.48
CA ALA A 65 14.18 17.35 45.87
C ALA A 65 12.67 17.14 45.68
N GLU A 66 12.23 16.44 44.63
CA GLU A 66 10.83 16.09 44.42
C GLU A 66 10.29 15.19 45.56
N ARG A 67 11.11 14.27 46.08
CA ARG A 67 10.76 13.46 47.26
C ARG A 67 10.69 14.27 48.56
N PHE A 68 11.44 15.37 48.66
CA PHE A 68 11.56 16.16 49.90
C PHE A 68 10.59 17.35 49.94
N LEU A 69 10.37 18.01 48.80
CA LEU A 69 9.53 19.20 48.66
C LEU A 69 8.06 18.87 48.38
N TRP A 70 7.76 17.63 47.98
CA TRP A 70 6.39 17.14 47.82
C TRP A 70 6.14 15.99 48.80
N PRO A 71 5.98 16.26 50.11
CA PRO A 71 5.48 15.25 51.03
C PRO A 71 4.14 14.78 50.49
N SER A 72 4.09 13.53 50.05
CA SER A 72 2.90 12.90 49.50
C SER A 72 1.74 13.15 50.45
N SER A 73 0.83 14.06 50.08
CA SER A 73 -0.35 14.42 50.86
C SER A 73 -1.42 13.32 50.72
N ALA A 74 -0.99 12.07 50.74
CA ALA A 74 -1.77 10.90 50.38
C ALA A 74 -2.30 10.13 51.61
N ASP A 75 -2.33 10.75 52.80
CA ASP A 75 -2.85 10.11 54.03
C ASP A 75 -4.01 10.87 54.70
N THR A 76 -4.80 11.64 53.94
CA THR A 76 -6.11 12.12 54.40
C THR A 76 -7.26 11.59 53.54
N THR A 77 -7.29 10.28 53.28
CA THR A 77 -8.56 9.57 53.12
C THR A 77 -9.07 9.13 54.49
N PHE A 78 -9.53 10.11 55.28
CA PHE A 78 -10.45 9.83 56.38
C PHE A 78 -11.81 9.49 55.76
N GLY A 79 -12.37 8.37 56.20
CA GLY A 79 -13.41 7.63 55.50
C GLY A 79 -14.67 8.42 55.14
N ARG A 80 -15.20 8.11 53.96
CA ARG A 80 -16.63 8.26 53.67
C ARG A 80 -17.14 6.91 53.17
N LYS A 81 -17.59 6.10 54.12
CA LYS A 81 -18.61 5.07 53.88
C LYS A 81 -19.87 5.78 53.38
N SER A 82 -20.36 5.38 52.22
CA SER A 82 -21.75 5.57 51.82
C SER A 82 -22.04 4.62 50.66
N ASP A 83 -22.53 3.44 51.05
CA ASP A 83 -23.64 2.64 50.53
C ASP A 83 -23.87 2.49 49.01
N PRO A 84 -24.19 1.26 48.54
CA PRO A 84 -24.72 1.01 47.22
C PRO A 84 -26.25 1.07 47.28
N GLU A 85 -26.86 2.13 46.76
CA GLU A 85 -28.31 2.17 46.57
C GLU A 85 -28.70 2.19 45.09
N TYR A 86 -29.56 1.24 44.78
CA TYR A 86 -30.17 0.92 43.50
C TYR A 86 -30.86 2.11 42.82
N GLY A 87 -30.71 2.14 41.48
CA GLY A 87 -31.74 2.44 40.48
C GLY A 87 -32.71 3.62 40.68
N ARG A 88 -32.84 4.49 39.66
CA ARG A 88 -34.12 4.76 38.97
C ARG A 88 -33.94 5.85 37.89
N ALA A 89 -34.40 5.45 36.71
CA ALA A 89 -35.01 6.20 35.61
C ALA A 89 -35.25 7.73 35.73
N SER A 90 -35.00 8.39 34.59
CA SER A 90 -35.83 9.42 33.94
C SER A 90 -36.12 10.74 34.66
N ALA A 91 -35.63 11.84 34.08
CA ALA A 91 -36.44 12.87 33.38
C ALA A 91 -35.75 14.26 33.41
N PRO A 92 -36.03 15.13 32.42
CA PRO A 92 -35.39 16.42 32.25
C PRO A 92 -36.16 17.55 32.97
N GLY A 93 -35.44 18.58 33.42
CA GLY A 93 -36.06 19.88 33.67
C GLY A 93 -35.50 20.68 34.84
N SER A 94 -35.47 21.99 34.62
CA SER A 94 -35.38 23.09 35.58
C SER A 94 -33.99 23.50 36.08
N SER A 95 -33.51 24.55 35.42
CA SER A 95 -32.90 25.76 35.97
C SER A 95 -32.99 25.95 37.49
N VAL A 96 -31.82 25.99 38.14
CA VAL A 96 -31.61 26.80 39.35
C VAL A 96 -30.24 27.47 39.25
N ALA A 97 -30.27 28.78 39.08
CA ALA A 97 -29.13 29.66 39.24
C ALA A 97 -28.68 29.64 40.70
N THR A 98 -27.43 29.25 40.94
CA THR A 98 -26.71 29.61 42.17
C THR A 98 -25.39 30.24 41.77
N GLY A 99 -25.33 31.56 41.98
CA GLY A 99 -24.13 32.35 41.82
C GLY A 99 -23.03 31.82 42.74
N ARG A 100 -21.93 31.41 42.14
CA ARG A 100 -20.68 31.15 42.85
C ARG A 100 -19.66 32.16 42.35
N SER A 101 -19.34 33.08 43.24
CA SER A 101 -18.33 34.11 43.08
C SER A 101 -17.01 33.50 42.60
N SER A 102 -16.69 33.79 41.34
CA SER A 102 -15.39 33.62 40.73
C SER A 102 -14.39 34.54 41.43
N PHE A 103 -13.75 34.02 42.47
CA PHE A 103 -12.55 34.62 43.05
C PHE A 103 -11.41 34.39 42.04
N SER A 104 -11.17 35.40 41.21
CA SER A 104 -10.06 35.51 40.27
C SER A 104 -8.73 35.51 41.04
N ARG A 105 -8.18 34.32 41.30
CA ARG A 105 -6.78 34.18 41.65
C ARG A 105 -5.95 34.60 40.44
N GLY A 106 -5.23 35.70 40.62
CA GLY A 106 -4.45 36.36 39.58
C GLY A 106 -3.50 35.42 38.81
N PRO A 107 -3.40 35.57 37.48
CA PRO A 107 -2.56 34.72 36.63
C PRO A 107 -1.14 35.27 36.59
N LEU A 108 -0.42 35.29 37.72
CA LEU A 108 0.97 35.72 37.72
C LEU A 108 1.79 34.81 38.63
N SER A 109 2.62 33.97 38.00
CA SER A 109 3.94 33.46 38.46
C SER A 109 4.20 31.96 38.26
N GLY A 110 3.18 31.11 38.04
CA GLY A 110 3.39 29.65 38.02
C GLY A 110 3.35 28.94 36.65
N GLY A 111 2.81 29.57 35.60
CA GLY A 111 2.56 28.90 34.31
C GLY A 111 3.82 28.71 33.46
N TRP A 112 4.67 29.74 33.40
CA TRP A 112 5.90 29.69 32.61
C TRP A 112 6.90 28.66 33.14
N LEU A 113 7.05 28.54 34.48
CA LEU A 113 7.91 27.53 35.09
C LEU A 113 7.47 26.09 34.77
N ARG A 114 6.15 25.83 34.70
CA ARG A 114 5.62 24.51 34.29
C ARG A 114 5.87 24.24 32.80
N SER A 115 5.71 25.24 31.95
CA SER A 115 6.00 25.13 30.51
C SER A 115 7.49 24.88 30.25
N CYS A 116 8.37 25.57 30.96
CA CYS A 116 9.82 25.34 30.92
C CYS A 116 10.18 23.94 31.45
N ALA A 117 9.58 23.52 32.57
CA ALA A 117 9.81 22.18 33.11
C ALA A 117 9.32 21.07 32.15
N GLN A 118 8.19 21.27 31.49
CA GLN A 118 7.63 20.31 30.52
C GLN A 118 8.45 20.25 29.23
N SER A 119 8.91 21.41 28.75
CA SER A 119 9.83 21.50 27.59
C SER A 119 11.20 20.89 27.90
N ALA A 120 11.74 21.13 29.10
CA ALA A 120 12.96 20.49 29.56
C ALA A 120 12.79 18.98 29.72
N ARG A 121 11.62 18.50 30.19
CA ARG A 121 11.32 17.07 30.33
C ARG A 121 11.23 16.37 28.98
N THR A 122 10.51 16.96 28.01
CA THR A 122 10.41 16.39 26.65
C THR A 122 11.76 16.40 25.94
N TRP A 123 12.55 17.46 26.10
CA TRP A 123 13.93 17.52 25.59
C TRP A 123 14.84 16.47 26.24
N LEU A 124 14.77 16.29 27.57
CA LEU A 124 15.54 15.28 28.31
C LEU A 124 15.11 13.85 27.94
N GLN A 125 13.82 13.60 27.70
CA GLN A 125 13.31 12.30 27.26
C GLN A 125 13.75 11.99 25.82
N ARG A 126 13.69 12.96 24.91
CA ARG A 126 14.21 12.82 23.54
C ARG A 126 15.71 12.55 23.52
N ARG A 127 16.48 13.12 24.47
CA ARG A 127 17.91 12.80 24.62
C ARG A 127 18.17 11.47 25.31
N GLY A 128 17.33 11.05 26.25
CA GLY A 128 17.50 9.81 27.02
C GLY A 128 17.22 8.53 26.24
N ASN A 129 16.35 8.58 25.21
CA ASN A 129 16.03 7.42 24.38
C ASN A 129 17.03 7.17 23.23
N LYS A 130 18.00 8.05 23.01
CA LYS A 130 19.09 7.76 22.07
C LYS A 130 20.03 6.77 22.74
N LYS A 131 20.32 5.63 22.09
CA LYS A 131 21.32 4.67 22.57
C LYS A 131 22.59 5.45 22.90
N SER A 132 23.03 5.36 24.16
CA SER A 132 24.26 6.04 24.60
C SER A 132 25.43 5.32 23.95
N HIS A 133 25.99 5.90 22.88
CA HIS A 133 27.25 5.44 22.31
C HIS A 133 28.37 5.82 23.30
N TRP A 134 29.18 4.83 23.69
CA TRP A 134 30.24 5.03 24.68
C TRP A 134 31.49 5.65 24.07
N SER A 135 31.68 5.46 22.77
CA SER A 135 32.78 6.05 22.01
C SER A 135 32.28 6.84 20.80
N TRP A 136 33.10 7.80 20.35
CA TRP A 136 32.86 8.47 19.07
C TRP A 136 32.87 7.47 17.91
N GLN A 137 33.74 6.46 17.97
CA GLN A 137 33.81 5.39 16.98
C GLN A 137 32.49 4.61 16.89
N GLU A 138 31.87 4.22 18.01
CA GLU A 138 30.55 3.56 18.00
C GLU A 138 29.44 4.46 17.44
N ARG A 139 29.52 5.78 17.68
CA ARG A 139 28.55 6.73 17.13
C ARG A 139 28.75 6.90 15.63
N GLU A 140 30.00 7.07 15.19
CA GLU A 140 30.34 7.19 13.78
C GLU A 140 29.99 5.90 13.06
N GLU A 141 30.36 4.73 13.58
CA GLU A 141 29.99 3.42 13.05
C GLU A 141 28.47 3.27 13.00
N ALA A 142 27.72 3.63 14.05
CA ALA A 142 26.27 3.59 14.00
C ALA A 142 25.67 4.58 12.98
N THR A 143 26.29 5.76 12.82
CA THR A 143 25.86 6.76 11.84
C THR A 143 26.15 6.29 10.43
N LEU A 144 27.36 5.78 10.19
CA LEU A 144 27.77 5.17 8.94
C LEU A 144 26.88 3.99 8.62
N LEU A 145 26.60 3.08 9.56
CA LEU A 145 25.66 1.97 9.36
C LEU A 145 24.25 2.47 9.02
N SER A 146 23.79 3.57 9.62
CA SER A 146 22.48 4.15 9.30
C SER A 146 22.45 4.90 7.96
N CYS A 147 23.57 5.47 7.52
CA CYS A 147 23.71 6.23 6.29
C CYS A 147 24.29 5.40 5.13
N ARG A 148 24.79 4.19 5.39
CA ARG A 148 25.47 3.36 4.42
C ARG A 148 24.52 2.93 3.32
N SER A 149 23.32 2.48 3.69
CA SER A 149 22.30 2.09 2.72
C SER A 149 21.84 3.27 1.84
N THR A 150 21.73 4.48 2.41
CA THR A 150 21.39 5.67 1.64
C THR A 150 22.53 6.11 0.73
N HIS A 151 23.78 6.06 1.21
CA HIS A 151 24.92 6.45 0.40
C HIS A 151 25.20 5.46 -0.74
N GLU A 152 25.12 4.15 -0.47
CA GLU A 152 25.23 3.12 -1.50
C GLU A 152 24.09 3.25 -2.53
N ALA A 153 22.86 3.56 -2.10
CA ALA A 153 21.75 3.87 -3.00
C ALA A 153 22.02 5.13 -3.87
N ASP A 154 22.60 6.19 -3.30
CA ASP A 154 22.92 7.40 -4.05
C ASP A 154 24.04 7.15 -5.09
N LEU A 155 25.03 6.33 -4.74
CA LEU A 155 26.07 5.90 -5.68
C LEU A 155 25.52 5.06 -6.83
N LEU A 156 24.55 4.17 -6.57
CA LEU A 156 23.91 3.39 -7.63
C LEU A 156 23.04 4.25 -8.54
N ASP A 157 22.32 5.20 -7.98
CA ASP A 157 21.51 6.16 -8.73
C ASP A 157 22.39 7.08 -9.61
N GLU A 158 23.53 7.54 -9.08
CA GLU A 158 24.53 8.28 -9.87
C GLU A 158 25.15 7.42 -10.97
N TYR A 159 25.53 6.17 -10.64
CA TYR A 159 26.08 5.22 -11.61
C TYR A 159 25.11 4.93 -12.75
N ASP A 160 23.85 4.63 -12.43
CA ASP A 160 22.80 4.41 -13.43
C ASP A 160 22.65 5.62 -14.33
N SER A 161 22.62 6.82 -13.75
CA SER A 161 22.48 8.06 -14.52
C SER A 161 23.64 8.36 -15.46
N ALA A 162 24.85 7.89 -15.13
CA ALA A 162 26.02 8.04 -15.97
C ALA A 162 26.04 7.03 -17.12
N LYS A 163 25.32 5.90 -17.00
CA LYS A 163 25.34 4.81 -17.99
C LYS A 163 24.06 4.71 -18.82
N MET A 164 22.90 4.82 -18.19
CA MET A 164 21.56 4.76 -18.81
C MET A 164 21.36 3.57 -19.78
N ASP A 165 22.07 2.47 -19.54
CA ASP A 165 22.10 1.29 -20.40
C ASP A 165 21.36 0.14 -19.71
N PRO A 166 20.47 -0.61 -20.39
CA PRO A 166 19.84 -1.82 -19.84
C PRO A 166 20.86 -2.88 -19.40
N VAL A 167 22.01 -3.02 -20.06
CA VAL A 167 23.04 -4.01 -19.66
C VAL A 167 23.66 -3.62 -18.32
N ALA A 168 24.01 -2.34 -18.13
CA ALA A 168 24.50 -1.85 -16.85
C ALA A 168 23.44 -1.97 -15.74
N LEU A 169 22.16 -1.74 -16.06
CA LEU A 169 21.06 -1.90 -15.12
C LEU A 169 20.94 -3.36 -14.67
N GLN A 170 21.08 -4.31 -15.59
CA GLN A 170 20.95 -5.74 -15.34
C GLN A 170 22.17 -6.33 -14.62
N ASP A 171 23.39 -6.00 -15.05
CA ASP A 171 24.62 -6.69 -14.61
C ASP A 171 25.24 -6.05 -13.37
N VAL A 172 25.02 -4.74 -13.15
CA VAL A 172 25.64 -3.99 -12.05
C VAL A 172 24.59 -3.50 -11.07
N VAL A 173 23.58 -2.77 -11.54
CA VAL A 173 22.63 -2.10 -10.65
C VAL A 173 21.72 -3.12 -9.96
N ARG A 174 21.15 -4.08 -10.69
CA ARG A 174 20.25 -5.12 -10.14
C ARG A 174 20.88 -5.92 -8.99
N PRO A 175 22.08 -6.54 -9.12
CA PRO A 175 22.70 -7.24 -7.99
C PRO A 175 22.97 -6.34 -6.80
N CYS A 176 23.40 -5.09 -7.04
CA CYS A 176 23.66 -4.13 -5.97
C CYS A 176 22.37 -3.72 -5.24
N LEU A 177 21.28 -3.44 -5.97
CA LEU A 177 19.97 -3.16 -5.38
C LEU A 177 19.49 -4.31 -4.48
N LEU A 178 19.72 -5.56 -4.90
CA LEU A 178 19.37 -6.76 -4.13
C LEU A 178 20.28 -7.00 -2.92
N SER A 179 21.41 -6.30 -2.82
CA SER A 179 22.24 -6.30 -1.62
C SER A 179 21.82 -5.24 -0.60
N LEU A 180 21.12 -4.18 -1.04
CA LEU A 180 20.67 -3.09 -0.17
C LEU A 180 19.46 -3.49 0.68
N PRO A 181 19.28 -2.91 1.88
CA PRO A 181 18.03 -3.01 2.62
C PRO A 181 16.83 -2.61 1.75
N LEU A 182 15.70 -3.31 1.92
CA LEU A 182 14.55 -3.18 1.01
C LEU A 182 14.07 -1.74 0.86
N ASP A 183 13.92 -1.02 1.96
CA ASP A 183 13.46 0.37 1.95
C ASP A 183 14.41 1.28 1.13
N ALA A 184 15.72 1.05 1.25
CA ALA A 184 16.72 1.79 0.48
C ALA A 184 16.72 1.36 -0.99
N SER A 185 16.56 0.06 -1.27
CA SER A 185 16.54 -0.48 -2.63
C SER A 185 15.35 0.03 -3.44
N ILE A 186 14.16 0.11 -2.84
CA ILE A 186 12.94 0.61 -3.50
C ILE A 186 13.07 2.10 -3.76
N GLY A 187 13.51 2.88 -2.77
CA GLY A 187 13.73 4.30 -2.94
C GLY A 187 14.79 4.62 -4.00
N CYS A 188 15.88 3.83 -4.07
CA CYS A 188 16.89 3.92 -5.11
C CYS A 188 16.30 3.60 -6.49
N PHE A 189 15.59 2.48 -6.60
CA PHE A 189 15.04 2.01 -7.87
C PHE A 189 13.95 2.93 -8.42
N GLN A 190 13.12 3.52 -7.56
CA GLN A 190 12.17 4.55 -7.97
C GLN A 190 12.85 5.77 -8.57
N ARG A 191 13.96 6.25 -7.98
CA ARG A 191 14.74 7.37 -8.55
C ARG A 191 15.30 7.01 -9.92
N ILE A 192 15.82 5.79 -10.06
CA ILE A 192 16.29 5.25 -11.35
C ILE A 192 15.15 5.25 -12.39
N LEU A 193 13.99 4.70 -12.03
CA LEU A 193 12.83 4.63 -12.93
C LEU A 193 12.28 6.01 -13.31
N ILE A 194 12.17 6.93 -12.35
CA ILE A 194 11.75 8.31 -12.59
C ILE A 194 12.70 9.01 -13.56
N ARG A 195 14.01 8.78 -13.42
CA ARG A 195 15.03 9.38 -14.28
C ARG A 195 15.03 8.79 -15.69
N ARG A 196 14.68 7.51 -15.82
CA ARG A 196 14.55 6.77 -17.09
C ARG A 196 13.17 6.94 -17.74
N ALA A 197 12.21 7.56 -17.07
CA ALA A 197 10.89 7.83 -17.62
C ALA A 197 10.88 9.11 -18.46
N ASP A 198 10.04 9.14 -19.50
CA ASP A 198 9.88 10.32 -20.36
C ASP A 198 9.20 11.47 -19.62
N ALA A 199 8.27 11.12 -18.74
CA ALA A 199 7.55 12.05 -17.90
C ALA A 199 7.33 11.48 -16.48
N VAL A 200 6.93 12.37 -15.59
CA VAL A 200 6.47 12.02 -14.24
C VAL A 200 5.04 12.52 -14.12
N ASP A 201 4.13 11.65 -13.72
CA ASP A 201 2.73 12.01 -13.56
C ASP A 201 2.51 12.95 -12.37
N ARG A 202 1.28 13.43 -12.19
CA ARG A 202 0.92 14.32 -11.07
C ARG A 202 1.09 13.67 -9.68
N ARG A 203 1.24 12.34 -9.62
CA ARG A 203 1.43 11.58 -8.38
C ARG A 203 2.92 11.33 -8.09
N GLY A 204 3.83 11.81 -8.94
CA GLY A 204 5.26 11.59 -8.78
C GLY A 204 5.73 10.22 -9.28
N LEU A 205 4.91 9.53 -10.07
CA LEU A 205 5.20 8.20 -10.57
C LEU A 205 5.67 8.27 -12.03
N PRO A 206 6.58 7.38 -12.44
CA PRO A 206 7.09 7.38 -13.81
C PRO A 206 5.97 7.13 -14.81
N ASP A 207 6.02 7.90 -15.90
CA ASP A 207 5.17 7.76 -17.08
C ASP A 207 6.10 7.58 -18.28
N TRP A 208 6.03 6.39 -18.86
CA TRP A 208 6.79 6.04 -20.05
C TRP A 208 5.88 6.21 -21.24
N ASP A 209 6.28 7.07 -22.18
CA ASP A 209 5.66 7.03 -23.49
C ASP A 209 6.03 5.68 -24.14
N ASN A 210 5.49 5.44 -25.32
CA ASN A 210 5.60 4.21 -26.09
C ASN A 210 7.02 3.75 -26.43
N ASP A 211 8.05 4.52 -26.03
CA ASP A 211 9.45 4.40 -26.42
C ASP A 211 10.36 3.87 -25.30
N LEU A 212 9.84 3.44 -24.14
CA LEU A 212 10.69 2.74 -23.18
C LEU A 212 11.27 1.50 -23.86
N ASP A 213 12.60 1.49 -23.95
CA ASP A 213 13.34 0.40 -24.55
C ASP A 213 12.90 -0.93 -23.92
N ARG A 214 12.58 -1.90 -24.78
CA ARG A 214 12.04 -3.20 -24.40
C ARG A 214 12.94 -3.87 -23.36
N ASP A 215 14.26 -3.77 -23.54
CA ASP A 215 15.23 -4.40 -22.66
C ASP A 215 15.25 -3.71 -21.29
N THR A 216 15.17 -2.38 -21.26
CA THR A 216 15.04 -1.62 -20.01
C THR A 216 13.77 -1.96 -19.23
N CYS A 217 12.63 -2.09 -19.92
CA CYS A 217 11.36 -2.48 -19.31
C CYS A 217 11.44 -3.89 -18.72
N GLN A 218 12.01 -4.84 -19.47
CA GLN A 218 12.19 -6.22 -19.04
C GLN A 218 13.09 -6.32 -17.79
N VAL A 219 14.23 -5.63 -17.79
CA VAL A 219 15.14 -5.59 -16.64
C VAL A 219 14.46 -4.94 -15.43
N SER A 220 13.65 -3.91 -15.65
CA SER A 220 12.93 -3.22 -14.58
C SER A 220 11.88 -4.10 -13.91
N VAL A 221 11.10 -4.84 -14.70
CA VAL A 221 10.14 -5.84 -14.20
C VAL A 221 10.88 -6.91 -13.40
N ASP A 222 12.00 -7.39 -13.92
CA ASP A 222 12.84 -8.38 -13.23
C ASP A 222 13.35 -7.91 -11.87
N ILE A 223 13.83 -6.67 -11.78
CA ILE A 223 14.27 -6.08 -10.51
C ILE A 223 13.12 -6.02 -9.51
N LEU A 224 11.92 -5.61 -9.94
CA LEU A 224 10.74 -5.55 -9.07
C LEU A 224 10.34 -6.94 -8.57
N LEU A 225 10.36 -7.95 -9.45
CA LEU A 225 10.05 -9.33 -9.06
C LEU A 225 11.08 -9.87 -8.06
N ASP A 226 12.37 -9.62 -8.28
CA ASP A 226 13.42 -10.01 -7.34
C ASP A 226 13.23 -9.34 -5.96
N MET A 227 12.81 -8.06 -5.93
CA MET A 227 12.51 -7.35 -4.69
C MET A 227 11.33 -7.97 -3.94
N LEU A 228 10.24 -8.30 -4.65
CA LEU A 228 9.05 -8.97 -4.09
C LEU A 228 9.41 -10.36 -3.56
N GLU A 229 10.15 -11.16 -4.32
CA GLU A 229 10.60 -12.51 -3.92
C GLU A 229 11.54 -12.47 -2.69
N ARG A 230 12.46 -11.50 -2.64
CA ARG A 230 13.37 -11.34 -1.50
C ARG A 230 12.62 -11.01 -0.21
N GLU A 231 11.61 -10.16 -0.32
CA GLU A 231 10.75 -9.85 0.82
C GLU A 231 9.89 -11.05 1.21
N GLU A 232 9.42 -11.82 0.22
CA GLU A 232 8.69 -13.05 0.46
C GLU A 232 9.48 -14.04 1.32
N LEU A 233 10.77 -14.22 1.01
CA LEU A 233 11.70 -15.04 1.78
C LEU A 233 11.96 -14.48 3.18
N SER A 234 11.91 -13.15 3.34
CA SER A 234 12.09 -12.48 4.63
C SER A 234 10.87 -12.66 5.56
N LEU A 235 9.70 -12.89 4.98
CA LEU A 235 8.41 -13.03 5.69
C LEU A 235 8.02 -14.47 6.00
N SER A 236 8.66 -15.48 5.40
CA SER A 236 8.30 -16.89 5.61
C SER A 236 8.60 -17.41 7.02
N GLY A 237 9.28 -16.63 7.88
CA GLY A 237 9.54 -17.00 9.27
C GLY A 237 8.26 -17.00 10.14
N PRO A 238 7.97 -18.08 10.89
CA PRO A 238 6.78 -18.19 11.75
C PRO A 238 6.85 -17.33 13.03
N THR A 239 7.75 -16.36 13.08
CA THR A 239 7.98 -15.53 14.27
C THR A 239 6.91 -14.43 14.38
N PRO A 240 6.36 -14.13 15.57
CA PRO A 240 5.41 -13.02 15.75
C PRO A 240 6.00 -11.64 15.35
N GLU A 241 7.32 -11.52 15.22
CA GLU A 241 7.98 -10.33 14.67
C GLU A 241 7.72 -10.12 13.17
N SER A 242 7.38 -11.17 12.41
CA SER A 242 7.14 -11.09 10.97
C SER A 242 5.94 -10.19 10.65
N GLY A 243 4.88 -10.25 11.45
CA GLY A 243 3.72 -9.37 11.28
C GLY A 243 4.04 -7.89 11.50
N LYS A 244 4.94 -7.57 12.43
CA LYS A 244 5.38 -6.18 12.66
C LYS A 244 6.26 -5.69 11.52
N ARG A 245 7.22 -6.52 11.06
CA ARG A 245 8.07 -6.21 9.90
C ARG A 245 7.25 -6.04 8.63
N PHE A 246 6.27 -6.91 8.40
CA PHE A 246 5.35 -6.77 7.28
C PHE A 246 4.63 -5.43 7.30
N GLN A 247 4.15 -5.00 8.48
CA GLN A 247 3.49 -3.70 8.61
C GLN A 247 4.46 -2.52 8.38
N GLU A 248 5.73 -2.67 8.77
CA GLU A 248 6.78 -1.68 8.51
C GLU A 248 7.11 -1.57 7.01
N HIS A 249 7.20 -2.70 6.29
CA HIS A 249 7.51 -2.73 4.85
C HIS A 249 6.28 -2.66 3.94
N ARG A 250 5.06 -2.65 4.49
CA ARG A 250 3.82 -2.60 3.71
C ARG A 250 3.79 -1.44 2.71
N VAL A 251 4.29 -0.26 3.10
CA VAL A 251 4.32 0.91 2.21
C VAL A 251 5.25 0.66 1.01
N ALA A 252 6.38 0.01 1.26
CA ALA A 252 7.35 -0.39 0.25
C ALA A 252 6.72 -1.40 -0.74
N HIS A 253 6.00 -2.41 -0.25
CA HIS A 253 5.24 -3.34 -1.08
C HIS A 253 4.21 -2.66 -1.98
N GLU A 254 3.39 -1.76 -1.40
CA GLU A 254 2.36 -1.04 -2.15
C GLU A 254 3.00 -0.24 -3.30
N GLN A 255 4.16 0.38 -3.04
CA GLN A 255 4.92 1.11 -4.04
C GLN A 255 5.51 0.22 -5.14
N VAL A 256 6.11 -0.93 -4.79
CA VAL A 256 6.68 -1.87 -5.77
C VAL A 256 5.58 -2.41 -6.69
N LEU A 257 4.43 -2.78 -6.12
CA LEU A 257 3.29 -3.27 -6.89
C LEU A 257 2.66 -2.18 -7.76
N GLU A 258 2.58 -0.94 -7.29
CA GLU A 258 2.07 0.18 -8.09
C GLU A 258 2.97 0.45 -9.31
N VAL A 259 4.29 0.41 -9.13
CA VAL A 259 5.25 0.56 -10.23
C VAL A 259 5.17 -0.62 -11.19
N LEU A 260 5.11 -1.86 -10.67
CA LEU A 260 4.96 -3.07 -11.48
C LEU A 260 3.68 -3.03 -12.31
N GLN A 261 2.56 -2.62 -11.71
CA GLN A 261 1.29 -2.46 -12.38
C GLN A 261 1.38 -1.51 -13.57
N ARG A 262 2.06 -0.36 -13.41
CA ARG A 262 2.25 0.59 -14.49
C ARG A 262 3.08 0.01 -15.63
N LEU A 263 4.23 -0.59 -15.32
CA LEU A 263 5.09 -1.22 -16.33
C LEU A 263 4.34 -2.28 -17.13
N ILE A 264 3.49 -3.07 -16.47
CA ILE A 264 2.67 -4.10 -17.11
C ILE A 264 1.54 -3.47 -17.95
N PHE A 265 0.95 -2.36 -17.50
CA PHE A 265 -0.22 -1.74 -18.15
C PHE A 265 0.15 -0.87 -19.36
N THR A 266 1.42 -0.46 -19.49
CA THR A 266 1.92 0.30 -20.64
C THR A 266 1.72 -0.49 -21.94
N ARG A 267 0.95 0.09 -22.87
CA ARG A 267 0.22 -0.61 -23.95
C ARG A 267 1.07 -1.41 -24.96
N ASN A 268 2.37 -1.19 -25.05
CA ASN A 268 3.21 -1.72 -26.14
C ASN A 268 4.08 -2.93 -25.77
N HIS A 269 3.91 -3.48 -24.57
CA HIS A 269 4.92 -4.35 -23.96
C HIS A 269 4.50 -5.81 -23.80
N CYS A 270 3.39 -6.22 -24.43
CA CYS A 270 2.80 -7.56 -24.27
C CYS A 270 3.73 -8.73 -24.65
N THR A 271 4.71 -8.53 -25.54
CA THR A 271 5.53 -9.65 -26.06
C THR A 271 6.56 -10.16 -25.07
N PHE A 272 7.28 -9.30 -24.36
CA PHE A 272 8.26 -9.77 -23.35
C PHE A 272 7.58 -10.24 -22.07
N LEU A 273 6.40 -9.68 -21.75
CA LEU A 273 5.61 -10.14 -20.61
C LEU A 273 5.29 -11.62 -20.72
N HIS A 274 5.17 -12.16 -21.93
CA HIS A 274 4.98 -13.59 -22.16
C HIS A 274 6.13 -14.45 -21.61
N GLU A 275 7.38 -14.04 -21.82
CA GLU A 275 8.57 -14.77 -21.33
C GLU A 275 8.68 -14.76 -19.81
N ARG A 276 8.09 -13.74 -19.16
CA ARG A 276 8.14 -13.55 -17.70
C ARG A 276 6.81 -13.81 -17.02
N TYR A 277 5.81 -14.21 -17.78
CA TYR A 277 4.43 -14.36 -17.33
C TYR A 277 4.36 -15.30 -16.13
N GLU A 278 4.93 -16.50 -16.28
CA GLU A 278 4.95 -17.54 -15.25
C GLU A 278 5.56 -17.01 -13.95
N ARG A 279 6.68 -16.27 -14.05
CA ARG A 279 7.35 -15.70 -12.89
C ARG A 279 6.51 -14.62 -12.22
N ILE A 280 6.01 -13.64 -12.98
CA ILE A 280 5.15 -12.58 -12.44
C ILE A 280 3.95 -13.21 -11.74
N PHE A 281 3.32 -14.16 -12.40
CA PHE A 281 2.13 -14.83 -11.92
C PHE A 281 2.39 -15.64 -10.64
N ASN A 282 3.50 -16.40 -10.58
CA ASN A 282 3.91 -17.14 -9.39
C ASN A 282 4.18 -16.23 -8.18
N VAL A 283 4.90 -15.11 -8.40
CA VAL A 283 5.15 -14.12 -7.35
C VAL A 283 3.83 -13.52 -6.87
N LEU A 284 2.95 -13.11 -7.77
CA LEU A 284 1.65 -12.54 -7.38
C LEU A 284 0.75 -13.56 -6.65
N LEU A 285 0.77 -14.83 -7.06
CA LEU A 285 0.06 -15.90 -6.37
C LEU A 285 0.61 -16.16 -4.96
N SER A 286 1.89 -15.96 -4.72
CA SER A 286 2.45 -16.17 -3.38
C SER A 286 1.89 -15.18 -2.35
N TYR A 287 1.59 -13.94 -2.77
CA TYR A 287 0.89 -12.95 -1.95
C TYR A 287 -0.56 -13.36 -1.64
N ILE A 288 -1.18 -14.12 -2.53
CA ILE A 288 -2.55 -14.63 -2.38
C ILE A 288 -2.59 -15.85 -1.46
N ARG A 289 -1.65 -16.79 -1.63
CA ARG A 289 -1.60 -18.08 -0.90
C ARG A 289 -1.28 -17.95 0.59
N LYS A 290 -0.66 -16.85 1.02
CA LYS A 290 -0.15 -16.75 2.39
C LYS A 290 -1.25 -16.41 3.41
N PRO A 291 -1.45 -17.23 4.46
CA PRO A 291 -2.48 -17.00 5.49
C PRO A 291 -2.16 -15.79 6.38
N GLN A 292 -0.91 -15.31 6.40
CA GLN A 292 -0.52 -14.12 7.15
C GLN A 292 -1.29 -12.85 6.69
N TYR A 293 -1.80 -12.84 5.46
CA TYR A 293 -2.62 -11.76 4.92
C TYR A 293 -4.10 -11.86 5.36
N GLU A 294 -4.57 -13.00 5.88
CA GLU A 294 -5.90 -13.16 6.47
C GLU A 294 -6.08 -12.32 7.76
N CYS A 295 -4.97 -12.00 8.42
CA CYS A 295 -4.96 -11.20 9.64
C CYS A 295 -5.33 -9.73 9.40
N VAL A 296 -5.16 -9.24 8.17
CA VAL A 296 -5.42 -7.85 7.81
C VAL A 296 -6.87 -7.76 7.32
N LYS A 297 -7.82 -7.72 8.27
CA LYS A 297 -9.27 -7.51 8.05
C LYS A 297 -9.65 -6.21 7.31
N LYS A 298 -8.68 -5.47 6.76
CA LYS A 298 -8.90 -4.29 5.93
C LYS A 298 -8.24 -4.55 4.59
N GLU A 299 -8.99 -4.37 3.50
CA GLU A 299 -8.46 -4.36 2.14
C GLU A 299 -7.12 -3.63 2.12
N SER A 300 -6.03 -4.38 1.90
CA SER A 300 -4.73 -3.76 1.70
C SER A 300 -4.65 -3.31 0.25
N ASN A 301 -4.08 -2.13 -0.01
CA ASN A 301 -3.87 -1.68 -1.40
C ASN A 301 -2.98 -2.69 -2.14
N VAL A 302 -2.09 -3.39 -1.42
CA VAL A 302 -1.30 -4.54 -1.90
C VAL A 302 -2.17 -5.56 -2.62
N GLN A 303 -3.20 -6.11 -1.94
CA GLN A 303 -4.08 -7.11 -2.53
C GLN A 303 -4.81 -6.56 -3.76
N LYS A 304 -5.33 -5.32 -3.68
CA LYS A 304 -6.00 -4.68 -4.82
C LYS A 304 -5.08 -4.54 -6.04
N SER A 305 -3.84 -4.12 -5.84
CA SER A 305 -2.83 -4.03 -6.90
C SER A 305 -2.49 -5.40 -7.47
N VAL A 306 -2.28 -6.41 -6.62
CA VAL A 306 -2.06 -7.80 -7.06
C VAL A 306 -3.21 -8.30 -7.94
N PHE A 307 -4.46 -8.10 -7.52
CA PHE A 307 -5.62 -8.48 -8.34
C PHE A 307 -5.73 -7.69 -9.63
N SER A 308 -5.43 -6.40 -9.59
CA SER A 308 -5.44 -5.56 -10.79
C SER A 308 -4.44 -6.06 -11.82
N ILE A 309 -3.23 -6.39 -11.37
CA ILE A 309 -2.19 -6.95 -12.24
C ILE A 309 -2.64 -8.32 -12.76
N LEU A 310 -3.08 -9.23 -11.89
CA LEU A 310 -3.50 -10.56 -12.30
C LEU A 310 -4.67 -10.50 -13.29
N ALA A 311 -5.70 -9.67 -13.06
CA ALA A 311 -6.84 -9.51 -13.96
C ALA A 311 -6.41 -9.00 -15.34
N TYR A 312 -5.51 -8.03 -15.39
CA TYR A 312 -4.95 -7.55 -16.65
C TYR A 312 -4.15 -8.63 -17.37
N LEU A 313 -3.30 -9.35 -16.63
CA LEU A 313 -2.54 -10.48 -17.14
C LEU A 313 -3.48 -11.56 -17.67
N GLY A 314 -4.59 -11.82 -16.96
CA GLY A 314 -5.76 -12.64 -17.30
C GLY A 314 -6.25 -12.50 -18.73
N ASP A 315 -6.48 -11.27 -19.16
CA ASP A 315 -6.96 -10.98 -20.52
C ASP A 315 -5.90 -11.24 -21.60
N LYS A 316 -4.63 -11.40 -21.22
CA LYS A 316 -3.46 -11.53 -22.10
C LYS A 316 -2.79 -12.89 -22.00
N ILE A 317 -3.31 -13.79 -21.15
CA ILE A 317 -2.73 -15.10 -20.90
C ILE A 317 -2.78 -15.92 -22.18
N PRO A 318 -1.64 -16.44 -22.67
CA PRO A 318 -1.67 -17.46 -23.70
C PRO A 318 -2.30 -18.73 -23.11
N PRO A 319 -3.15 -19.44 -23.86
CA PRO A 319 -3.95 -20.53 -23.30
C PRO A 319 -3.17 -21.65 -22.59
N ASN A 320 -1.87 -21.78 -22.84
CA ASN A 320 -1.06 -22.87 -22.31
C ASN A 320 -0.15 -22.47 -21.12
N ALA A 321 -0.17 -21.22 -20.64
CA ALA A 321 0.78 -20.76 -19.60
C ALA A 321 0.25 -20.80 -18.17
N VAL A 322 -0.96 -21.31 -17.94
CA VAL A 322 -1.57 -21.37 -16.61
C VAL A 322 -2.03 -22.78 -16.30
N ASP A 323 -1.52 -23.31 -15.20
CA ASP A 323 -1.88 -24.63 -14.72
C ASP A 323 -3.22 -24.61 -13.98
N ARG A 324 -3.90 -25.76 -13.96
CA ARG A 324 -5.19 -25.94 -13.27
C ARG A 324 -5.14 -25.48 -11.80
N GLU A 325 -4.07 -25.81 -11.09
CA GLU A 325 -3.91 -25.51 -9.66
C GLU A 325 -3.88 -24.01 -9.37
N ASP A 326 -3.33 -23.23 -10.30
CA ASP A 326 -3.27 -21.78 -10.21
C ASP A 326 -4.63 -21.13 -10.40
N ILE A 327 -5.41 -21.62 -11.36
CA ILE A 327 -6.80 -21.19 -11.55
C ILE A 327 -7.61 -21.46 -10.28
N MET A 328 -7.48 -22.66 -9.72
CA MET A 328 -8.18 -23.02 -8.48
C MET A 328 -7.72 -22.17 -7.30
N THR A 329 -6.43 -21.85 -7.20
CA THR A 329 -5.90 -20.93 -6.17
C THR A 329 -6.58 -19.56 -6.26
N VAL A 330 -6.70 -19.01 -7.48
CA VAL A 330 -7.36 -17.72 -7.69
C VAL A 330 -8.85 -17.81 -7.33
N VAL A 331 -9.55 -18.86 -7.78
CA VAL A 331 -10.98 -19.08 -7.49
C VAL A 331 -11.23 -19.22 -5.98
N ASP A 332 -10.43 -20.01 -5.29
CA ASP A 332 -10.59 -20.21 -3.84
C ASP A 332 -10.29 -18.95 -3.05
N TYR A 333 -9.27 -18.19 -3.44
CA TYR A 333 -9.06 -16.87 -2.85
C TYR A 333 -10.23 -15.93 -3.14
N THR A 334 -10.82 -15.95 -4.35
CA THR A 334 -12.02 -15.17 -4.68
C THR A 334 -13.12 -15.41 -3.67
N ARG A 335 -13.36 -16.69 -3.37
CA ARG A 335 -14.37 -17.14 -2.41
C ARG A 335 -14.04 -16.63 -1.01
N LEU A 336 -12.80 -16.77 -0.57
CA LEU A 336 -12.36 -16.27 0.74
C LEU A 336 -12.47 -14.75 0.86
N ALA A 337 -11.97 -14.01 -0.13
CA ALA A 337 -12.03 -12.56 -0.19
C ALA A 337 -13.49 -12.06 -0.04
N ARG A 338 -14.43 -12.70 -0.73
CA ARG A 338 -15.86 -12.37 -0.58
C ARG A 338 -16.35 -12.56 0.86
N LEU A 339 -15.99 -13.69 1.48
CA LEU A 339 -16.40 -14.00 2.86
C LEU A 339 -15.84 -12.97 3.86
N TYR A 340 -14.62 -12.49 3.65
CA TYR A 340 -13.94 -11.60 4.59
C TYR A 340 -14.24 -10.11 4.35
N PHE A 341 -14.38 -9.66 3.11
CA PHE A 341 -14.51 -8.23 2.78
C PHE A 341 -15.96 -7.73 2.73
N GLY A 342 -16.95 -8.63 2.74
CA GLY A 342 -18.33 -8.31 3.13
C GLY A 342 -19.16 -7.46 2.17
N THR A 343 -18.60 -6.89 1.10
CA THR A 343 -19.35 -6.11 0.09
C THR A 343 -18.86 -6.37 -1.34
N ALA A 344 -19.73 -6.01 -2.30
CA ALA A 344 -19.51 -5.96 -3.74
C ALA A 344 -18.45 -4.91 -4.12
N SER A 345 -17.20 -5.06 -3.66
CA SER A 345 -16.13 -4.15 -4.03
C SER A 345 -15.63 -4.49 -5.44
N ASP A 346 -15.04 -3.51 -6.15
CA ASP A 346 -14.42 -3.70 -7.48
C ASP A 346 -13.51 -4.94 -7.54
N ALA A 347 -12.98 -5.38 -6.39
CA ALA A 347 -12.23 -6.61 -6.25
C ALA A 347 -13.05 -7.87 -6.58
N SER A 348 -14.29 -8.04 -6.12
CA SER A 348 -15.06 -9.27 -6.43
C SER A 348 -15.34 -9.39 -7.94
N LEU A 349 -15.54 -8.26 -8.61
CA LEU A 349 -15.74 -8.16 -10.06
C LEU A 349 -14.43 -8.40 -10.83
N LEU A 350 -13.32 -7.82 -10.38
CA LEU A 350 -11.99 -8.07 -10.95
C LEU A 350 -11.59 -9.53 -10.82
N ILE A 351 -11.86 -10.12 -9.65
CA ILE A 351 -11.51 -11.50 -9.38
C ILE A 351 -12.42 -12.45 -10.17
N ALA A 352 -13.71 -12.15 -10.31
CA ALA A 352 -14.59 -12.91 -11.21
C ALA A 352 -14.11 -12.83 -12.67
N ARG A 353 -13.72 -11.64 -13.14
CA ARG A 353 -13.14 -11.47 -14.47
C ARG A 353 -11.85 -12.28 -14.65
N LEU A 354 -10.96 -12.25 -13.67
CA LEU A 354 -9.72 -13.01 -13.66
C LEU A 354 -10.00 -14.52 -13.74
N ALA A 355 -10.86 -15.04 -12.85
CA ALA A 355 -11.19 -16.45 -12.80
C ALA A 355 -11.77 -16.94 -14.13
N ILE A 356 -12.65 -16.16 -14.77
CA ILE A 356 -13.23 -16.56 -16.06
C ILE A 356 -12.21 -16.45 -17.19
N SER A 357 -11.36 -15.43 -17.20
CA SER A 357 -10.30 -15.28 -18.21
C SER A 357 -9.31 -16.44 -18.13
N MET A 358 -8.97 -16.88 -16.92
CA MET A 358 -8.12 -18.04 -16.68
C MET A 358 -8.81 -19.36 -17.08
N VAL A 359 -10.10 -19.53 -16.79
CA VAL A 359 -10.87 -20.70 -17.26
C VAL A 359 -10.93 -20.75 -18.78
N LEU A 360 -11.06 -19.61 -19.45
CA LEU A 360 -11.04 -19.52 -20.91
C LEU A 360 -9.66 -19.73 -21.53
N ALA A 361 -8.60 -19.44 -20.79
CA ALA A 361 -7.26 -19.72 -21.22
C ALA A 361 -7.02 -21.25 -21.28
N LEU A 362 -7.72 -22.09 -20.52
CA LEU A 362 -7.41 -23.53 -20.49
C LEU A 362 -7.37 -24.18 -21.89
N PRO A 363 -6.32 -24.98 -22.19
CA PRO A 363 -6.27 -25.76 -23.42
C PRO A 363 -7.45 -26.74 -23.44
N PRO A 364 -8.11 -26.96 -24.60
CA PRO A 364 -9.22 -27.91 -24.72
C PRO A 364 -8.83 -29.36 -24.39
N THR A 365 -7.52 -29.64 -24.29
CA THR A 365 -6.96 -30.95 -23.95
C THR A 365 -6.86 -31.21 -22.46
N VAL A 366 -6.96 -30.18 -21.60
CA VAL A 366 -6.97 -30.37 -20.15
C VAL A 366 -8.34 -30.92 -19.77
N SER A 367 -8.42 -32.22 -19.51
CA SER A 367 -9.63 -32.89 -19.01
C SER A 367 -9.90 -32.50 -17.57
N LEU A 368 -10.24 -31.24 -17.34
CA LEU A 368 -11.02 -30.87 -16.19
C LEU A 368 -12.36 -31.62 -16.29
N CYS A 369 -12.82 -32.20 -15.18
CA CYS A 369 -14.22 -32.60 -15.11
C CYS A 369 -15.03 -31.35 -15.44
N ALA A 370 -15.74 -31.36 -16.57
CA ALA A 370 -16.55 -30.23 -17.00
C ALA A 370 -17.49 -29.76 -15.88
N GLU A 371 -17.85 -30.67 -14.97
CA GLU A 371 -18.59 -30.39 -13.74
C GLU A 371 -17.86 -29.43 -12.78
N ASP A 372 -16.56 -29.60 -12.52
CA ASP A 372 -15.80 -28.73 -11.61
C ASP A 372 -15.74 -27.28 -12.13
N ILE A 373 -15.50 -27.11 -13.44
CA ILE A 373 -15.50 -25.79 -14.08
C ILE A 373 -16.91 -25.19 -14.04
N VAL A 374 -17.93 -25.98 -14.40
CA VAL A 374 -19.32 -25.51 -14.44
C VAL A 374 -19.82 -25.15 -13.04
N ASP A 375 -19.38 -25.85 -12.01
CA ASP A 375 -19.71 -25.53 -10.62
C ASP A 375 -18.90 -24.31 -10.13
N ALA A 376 -17.62 -24.17 -10.48
CA ALA A 376 -16.85 -22.96 -10.18
C ALA A 376 -17.42 -21.70 -10.88
N VAL A 377 -17.79 -21.81 -12.15
CA VAL A 377 -18.45 -20.74 -12.92
C VAL A 377 -19.83 -20.45 -12.32
N ARG A 378 -20.61 -21.47 -11.93
CA ARG A 378 -21.89 -21.28 -11.24
C ARG A 378 -21.69 -20.47 -9.96
N ASP A 379 -20.74 -20.88 -9.12
CA ASP A 379 -20.47 -20.20 -7.86
C ASP A 379 -20.07 -18.74 -8.10
N LEU A 380 -19.23 -18.47 -9.11
CA LEU A 380 -18.87 -17.10 -9.51
C LEU A 380 -20.08 -16.29 -9.99
N VAL A 381 -20.96 -16.89 -10.78
CA VAL A 381 -22.21 -16.23 -11.23
C VAL A 381 -23.12 -15.94 -10.04
N ASP A 382 -23.32 -16.90 -9.14
CA ASP A 382 -24.13 -16.74 -7.95
C ASP A 382 -23.53 -15.68 -7.01
N ILE A 383 -22.20 -15.59 -6.98
CA ILE A 383 -21.47 -14.52 -6.30
C ILE A 383 -21.85 -13.16 -6.89
N VAL A 384 -21.65 -12.98 -8.19
CA VAL A 384 -21.92 -11.72 -8.89
C VAL A 384 -23.39 -11.30 -8.75
N ILE A 385 -24.33 -12.24 -8.94
CA ILE A 385 -25.77 -11.99 -8.79
C ILE A 385 -26.13 -11.60 -7.34
N GLY A 386 -25.56 -12.29 -6.35
CA GLY A 386 -25.81 -11.97 -4.94
C GLY A 386 -25.34 -10.57 -4.57
N ASP A 387 -24.18 -10.18 -5.07
CA ASP A 387 -23.57 -8.86 -4.87
C ASP A 387 -24.40 -7.76 -5.56
N LEU A 388 -24.83 -8.00 -6.81
CA LEU A 388 -25.80 -7.18 -7.56
C LEU A 388 -27.07 -6.89 -6.76
N LYS A 389 -27.69 -7.93 -6.20
CA LYS A 389 -28.93 -7.80 -5.43
C LYS A 389 -28.74 -6.97 -4.16
N ARG A 390 -27.61 -7.10 -3.47
CA ARG A 390 -27.30 -6.29 -2.29
C ARG A 390 -27.11 -4.82 -2.64
N MET A 391 -26.33 -4.53 -3.69
CA MET A 391 -26.14 -3.17 -4.17
C MET A 391 -27.47 -2.49 -4.52
N LEU A 392 -28.37 -3.21 -5.21
CA LEU A 392 -29.71 -2.71 -5.54
C LEU A 392 -30.58 -2.51 -4.29
N ALA A 393 -30.49 -3.41 -3.30
CA ALA A 393 -31.28 -3.32 -2.07
C ALA A 393 -30.81 -2.20 -1.12
N ASP A 394 -29.50 -1.91 -1.07
CA ASP A 394 -28.92 -0.90 -0.19
C ASP A 394 -29.23 0.54 -0.65
N GLY A 395 -29.89 0.73 -1.79
CA GLY A 395 -30.31 2.05 -2.27
C GLY A 395 -29.16 3.01 -2.54
N THR A 396 -27.92 2.50 -2.59
CA THR A 396 -26.76 3.27 -3.04
C THR A 396 -26.95 3.56 -4.52
N SER A 397 -27.55 4.72 -4.81
CA SER A 397 -27.80 5.19 -6.16
C SER A 397 -26.54 5.01 -7.03
N PRO A 398 -26.63 4.35 -8.20
CA PRO A 398 -25.49 4.13 -9.10
C PRO A 398 -24.94 5.41 -9.73
N GLN A 399 -25.47 6.60 -9.39
CA GLN A 399 -25.11 7.88 -9.99
C GLN A 399 -23.71 8.42 -9.56
N GLY A 400 -23.08 7.88 -8.52
CA GLY A 400 -21.83 8.43 -7.99
C GLY A 400 -20.54 7.78 -8.52
N CYS A 401 -20.43 6.46 -8.42
CA CYS A 401 -19.19 5.74 -8.74
C CYS A 401 -19.42 4.38 -9.43
N ALA A 402 -20.63 3.82 -9.39
CA ALA A 402 -20.85 2.45 -9.85
C ALA A 402 -21.14 2.35 -11.36
N SER A 403 -21.81 3.32 -12.01
CA SER A 403 -22.37 3.07 -13.35
C SER A 403 -21.35 3.01 -14.51
N ALA A 404 -20.20 3.68 -14.40
CA ALA A 404 -19.26 3.79 -15.53
C ALA A 404 -18.49 2.48 -15.79
N ASP A 405 -18.10 1.77 -14.73
CA ASP A 405 -17.29 0.55 -14.85
C ASP A 405 -18.11 -0.75 -14.68
N PHE A 406 -19.28 -0.65 -14.02
CA PHE A 406 -20.12 -1.81 -13.69
C PHE A 406 -20.84 -2.42 -14.89
N LEU A 407 -21.48 -1.59 -15.74
CA LEU A 407 -22.18 -2.08 -16.93
C LEU A 407 -21.20 -2.74 -17.92
N PRO A 408 -20.03 -2.14 -18.22
CA PRO A 408 -19.00 -2.78 -19.05
C PRO A 408 -18.49 -4.09 -18.47
N ALA A 409 -18.34 -4.20 -17.15
CA ALA A 409 -17.89 -5.42 -16.51
C ALA A 409 -18.95 -6.54 -16.54
N LEU A 410 -20.21 -6.22 -16.25
CA LEU A 410 -21.33 -7.16 -16.38
C LEU A 410 -21.52 -7.59 -17.85
N HIS A 411 -21.38 -6.66 -18.79
CA HIS A 411 -21.42 -6.94 -20.21
C HIS A 411 -20.26 -7.83 -20.67
N SER A 412 -19.04 -7.56 -20.18
CA SER A 412 -17.86 -8.39 -20.43
C SER A 412 -18.09 -9.79 -19.88
N PHE A 413 -18.60 -9.91 -18.66
CA PHE A 413 -18.96 -11.19 -18.03
C PHE A 413 -19.96 -11.99 -18.86
N LEU A 414 -21.06 -11.37 -19.32
CA LEU A 414 -22.08 -12.02 -20.14
C LEU A 414 -21.52 -12.47 -21.49
N SER A 415 -20.71 -11.62 -22.14
CA SER A 415 -20.06 -11.94 -23.42
C SER A 415 -19.08 -13.11 -23.27
N LEU A 416 -18.33 -13.13 -22.16
CA LEU A 416 -17.37 -14.16 -21.79
C LEU A 416 -18.07 -15.50 -21.46
N PHE A 417 -19.18 -15.44 -20.74
CA PHE A 417 -20.03 -16.60 -20.46
C PHE A 417 -20.65 -17.18 -21.74
N ALA A 418 -21.11 -16.34 -22.66
CA ALA A 418 -21.60 -16.78 -23.96
C ALA A 418 -20.48 -17.42 -24.80
N ALA A 419 -19.27 -16.85 -24.77
CA ALA A 419 -18.11 -17.43 -25.45
C ALA A 419 -17.73 -18.80 -24.85
N LEU A 420 -17.76 -18.96 -23.53
CA LEU A 420 -17.55 -20.24 -22.83
C LEU A 420 -18.57 -21.31 -23.27
N LEU A 421 -19.85 -20.93 -23.35
CA LEU A 421 -20.90 -21.83 -23.82
C LEU A 421 -20.70 -22.24 -25.28
N GLY A 422 -20.24 -21.33 -26.13
CA GLY A 422 -19.95 -21.61 -27.54
C GLY A 422 -18.72 -22.49 -27.74
N ALA A 423 -17.60 -22.17 -27.08
CA ALA A 423 -16.33 -22.87 -27.25
C ALA A 423 -16.36 -24.31 -26.70
N ASN A 424 -17.13 -24.56 -25.64
CA ASN A 424 -17.17 -25.86 -24.95
C ASN A 424 -18.44 -26.67 -25.24
N ALA A 425 -19.26 -26.28 -26.21
CA ALA A 425 -20.51 -26.99 -26.53
C ALA A 425 -20.30 -28.49 -26.81
N GLY A 426 -19.15 -28.87 -27.37
CA GLY A 426 -18.78 -30.27 -27.64
C GLY A 426 -18.31 -31.07 -26.42
N PHE A 427 -17.90 -30.41 -25.33
CA PHE A 427 -17.33 -31.05 -24.14
C PHE A 427 -18.29 -31.12 -22.95
N LEU A 428 -19.39 -30.38 -23.00
CA LEU A 428 -20.40 -30.37 -21.94
C LEU A 428 -21.27 -31.62 -22.01
N THR A 429 -21.35 -32.36 -20.90
CA THR A 429 -22.26 -33.52 -20.79
C THR A 429 -23.72 -33.07 -20.91
N ALA A 430 -24.61 -33.97 -21.33
CA ALA A 430 -26.05 -33.70 -21.39
C ALA A 430 -26.63 -33.18 -20.05
N GLY A 431 -26.01 -33.54 -18.91
CA GLY A 431 -26.40 -33.09 -17.57
C GLY A 431 -25.96 -31.66 -17.21
N SER A 432 -24.97 -31.09 -17.89
CA SER A 432 -24.44 -29.75 -17.62
C SER A 432 -25.30 -28.64 -18.27
N TRP A 433 -25.94 -28.95 -19.40
CA TRP A 433 -26.75 -27.99 -20.18
C TRP A 433 -27.94 -27.39 -19.42
N PRO A 434 -28.76 -28.15 -18.69
CA PRO A 434 -29.88 -27.58 -17.93
C PRO A 434 -29.43 -26.60 -16.84
N LYS A 435 -28.30 -26.90 -16.17
CA LYS A 435 -27.71 -26.05 -15.13
C LYS A 435 -27.23 -24.71 -15.72
N LEU A 436 -26.55 -24.76 -16.86
CA LEU A 436 -26.07 -23.56 -17.58
C LEU A 436 -27.22 -22.71 -18.14
N ARG A 437 -28.30 -23.34 -18.62
CA ARG A 437 -29.52 -22.62 -19.03
C ARG A 437 -30.20 -21.90 -17.86
N GLY A 438 -30.23 -22.53 -16.68
CA GLY A 438 -30.73 -21.90 -15.46
C GLY A 438 -29.97 -20.62 -15.11
N LEU A 439 -28.63 -20.69 -15.15
CA LEU A 439 -27.72 -19.56 -14.90
C LEU A 439 -27.90 -18.43 -15.91
N SER A 440 -27.95 -18.75 -17.20
CA SER A 440 -28.18 -17.76 -18.27
C SER A 440 -29.47 -16.96 -18.06
N ARG A 441 -30.57 -17.64 -17.67
CA ARG A 441 -31.85 -16.97 -17.38
C ARG A 441 -31.76 -16.07 -16.16
N GLN A 442 -31.10 -16.52 -15.08
CA GLN A 442 -30.92 -15.71 -13.88
C GLN A 442 -30.10 -14.46 -14.17
N LEU A 443 -29.03 -14.59 -14.94
CA LEU A 443 -28.18 -13.48 -15.38
C LEU A 443 -28.93 -12.48 -16.26
N SER A 444 -29.69 -12.97 -17.25
CA SER A 444 -30.50 -12.11 -18.12
C SER A 444 -31.56 -11.35 -17.33
N SER A 445 -32.20 -11.99 -16.35
CA SER A 445 -33.18 -11.35 -15.46
C SER A 445 -32.51 -10.27 -14.60
N ALA A 446 -31.36 -10.57 -13.99
CA ALA A 446 -30.63 -9.60 -13.17
C ALA A 446 -30.14 -8.39 -13.98
N TYR A 447 -29.68 -8.62 -15.22
CA TYR A 447 -29.27 -7.55 -16.14
C TYR A 447 -30.45 -6.64 -16.49
N GLN A 448 -31.61 -7.22 -16.84
CA GLN A 448 -32.82 -6.45 -17.14
C GLN A 448 -33.25 -5.59 -15.94
N GLU A 449 -33.24 -6.15 -14.74
CA GLU A 449 -33.60 -5.44 -13.49
C GLU A 449 -32.63 -4.28 -13.18
N ALA A 450 -31.31 -4.52 -13.30
CA ALA A 450 -30.28 -3.49 -13.10
C ALA A 450 -30.35 -2.38 -14.18
N HIS A 451 -30.64 -2.74 -15.43
CA HIS A 451 -30.74 -1.77 -16.53
C HIS A 451 -32.02 -0.92 -16.42
N HIS A 452 -33.15 -1.52 -16.02
CA HIS A 452 -34.40 -0.79 -15.76
C HIS A 452 -34.29 0.18 -14.58
N THR A 453 -33.48 -0.13 -13.57
CA THR A 453 -33.28 0.77 -12.43
C THR A 453 -32.30 1.90 -12.74
N THR A 454 -31.37 1.72 -13.68
CA THR A 454 -30.29 2.69 -13.97
C THR A 454 -30.59 3.62 -15.16
N TYR A 455 -31.34 3.18 -16.17
CA TYR A 455 -31.44 3.84 -17.49
C TYR A 455 -32.85 4.29 -17.91
N VAL A 456 -33.81 4.41 -16.98
CA VAL A 456 -35.18 4.87 -17.31
C VAL A 456 -35.25 6.33 -17.80
N ASP A 457 -34.15 7.09 -17.81
CA ASP A 457 -34.15 8.50 -18.25
C ASP A 457 -33.46 8.83 -19.60
N ALA A 458 -32.94 7.88 -20.37
CA ALA A 458 -32.38 8.22 -21.70
C ALA A 458 -32.47 7.08 -22.74
N GLU A 459 -33.43 7.23 -23.67
CA GLU A 459 -33.61 6.55 -24.98
C GLU A 459 -33.32 5.04 -25.09
N GLY A 460 -34.35 4.22 -24.84
CA GLY A 460 -34.36 2.75 -24.92
C GLY A 460 -34.27 2.09 -26.31
N ARG A 461 -33.33 2.52 -27.19
CA ARG A 461 -33.14 1.91 -28.52
C ARG A 461 -32.12 0.76 -28.57
N GLY A 462 -31.16 0.69 -27.63
CA GLY A 462 -30.15 -0.37 -27.59
C GLY A 462 -30.68 -1.74 -27.10
N THR A 463 -31.70 -1.72 -26.24
CA THR A 463 -32.20 -2.89 -25.50
C THR A 463 -32.86 -3.94 -26.39
N ALA A 464 -33.62 -3.51 -27.40
CA ALA A 464 -34.35 -4.41 -28.30
C ALA A 464 -33.44 -5.16 -29.28
N GLN A 465 -32.26 -4.62 -29.58
CA GLN A 465 -31.30 -5.26 -30.50
C GLN A 465 -30.45 -6.32 -29.80
N TYR A 466 -30.11 -6.11 -28.52
CA TYR A 466 -29.36 -7.08 -27.73
C TYR A 466 -30.17 -8.31 -27.29
N LEU A 467 -31.44 -8.13 -26.92
CA LEU A 467 -32.32 -9.25 -26.61
C LEU A 467 -32.51 -10.17 -27.83
N LYS A 468 -32.62 -9.58 -29.03
CA LYS A 468 -32.65 -10.34 -30.29
C LYS A 468 -31.36 -11.11 -30.59
N LEU A 469 -30.20 -10.59 -30.19
CA LEU A 469 -28.92 -11.28 -30.35
C LEU A 469 -28.80 -12.47 -29.41
N ILE A 470 -29.25 -12.31 -28.16
CA ILE A 470 -29.28 -13.37 -27.15
C ILE A 470 -30.28 -14.46 -27.58
N ASP A 471 -31.47 -14.09 -28.07
CA ASP A 471 -32.46 -15.04 -28.57
C ASP A 471 -31.98 -15.76 -29.85
N ALA A 472 -31.30 -15.08 -30.77
CA ALA A 472 -30.72 -15.71 -31.97
C ALA A 472 -29.61 -16.73 -31.63
N LEU A 473 -28.75 -16.41 -30.66
CA LEU A 473 -27.75 -17.35 -30.12
C LEU A 473 -28.41 -18.51 -29.36
N TYR A 474 -29.59 -18.30 -28.77
CA TYR A 474 -30.38 -19.28 -28.02
C TYR A 474 -31.09 -20.30 -28.93
N GLU A 475 -31.41 -19.94 -30.17
CA GLU A 475 -32.08 -20.82 -31.15
C GLU A 475 -31.12 -21.55 -32.12
N GLY A 476 -29.82 -21.24 -32.08
CA GLY A 476 -28.82 -21.86 -32.96
C GLY A 476 -28.84 -21.31 -34.40
N GLU A 477 -29.47 -20.15 -34.62
CA GLU A 477 -29.51 -19.49 -35.91
C GLU A 477 -28.28 -18.57 -36.10
N ALA A 478 -27.77 -18.45 -37.34
CA ALA A 478 -26.66 -17.56 -37.64
C ALA A 478 -27.10 -16.09 -37.46
N PRO A 479 -26.32 -15.24 -36.76
CA PRO A 479 -26.76 -13.90 -36.43
C PRO A 479 -26.91 -13.02 -37.68
N PRO A 480 -27.96 -12.18 -37.78
CA PRO A 480 -28.09 -11.24 -38.88
C PRO A 480 -26.99 -10.16 -38.79
N SER A 481 -26.32 -9.89 -39.92
CA SER A 481 -25.28 -8.83 -40.01
C SER A 481 -25.88 -7.45 -39.66
N PRO A 482 -25.34 -6.72 -38.67
CA PRO A 482 -25.86 -5.41 -38.31
C PRO A 482 -25.41 -4.28 -39.25
N PHE A 483 -24.54 -4.54 -40.23
CA PHE A 483 -24.11 -3.54 -41.21
C PHE A 483 -24.00 -4.14 -42.62
N GLY A 484 -24.71 -3.55 -43.59
CA GLY A 484 -24.77 -4.00 -44.99
C GLY A 484 -23.51 -3.78 -45.82
N ARG A 485 -22.31 -4.11 -45.32
CA ARG A 485 -21.06 -4.30 -46.11
C ARG A 485 -20.16 -5.36 -45.44
N PRO A 486 -19.40 -6.15 -46.20
CA PRO A 486 -18.82 -7.40 -45.70
C PRO A 486 -17.52 -7.19 -44.93
N HIS A 487 -17.51 -7.47 -43.63
CA HIS A 487 -16.30 -7.80 -42.87
C HIS A 487 -15.95 -9.28 -43.09
N SER A 488 -15.58 -9.65 -44.32
CA SER A 488 -15.22 -11.01 -44.72
C SER A 488 -13.86 -11.50 -44.20
N ARG A 489 -13.19 -10.77 -43.31
CA ARG A 489 -11.88 -11.17 -42.75
C ARG A 489 -11.92 -11.72 -41.32
N ILE A 490 -12.95 -11.42 -40.52
CA ILE A 490 -12.96 -11.79 -39.09
C ILE A 490 -13.65 -13.14 -38.84
N LEU A 491 -14.61 -13.53 -39.68
CA LEU A 491 -15.38 -14.78 -39.51
C LEU A 491 -14.94 -15.93 -40.41
N ARG A 492 -13.92 -15.73 -41.25
CA ARG A 492 -13.39 -16.77 -42.14
C ARG A 492 -12.70 -17.93 -41.39
N PRO A 493 -11.86 -17.68 -40.35
CA PRO A 493 -11.21 -18.77 -39.63
C PRO A 493 -12.20 -19.67 -38.88
N VAL A 494 -13.28 -19.10 -38.33
CA VAL A 494 -14.31 -19.84 -37.60
C VAL A 494 -15.14 -20.72 -38.53
N ARG A 495 -15.39 -20.28 -39.78
CA ARG A 495 -16.14 -21.06 -40.78
C ARG A 495 -15.32 -22.18 -41.40
N GLU A 496 -14.01 -21.98 -41.56
CA GLU A 496 -13.07 -22.99 -42.09
C GLU A 496 -12.67 -24.05 -41.04
N THR A 497 -12.98 -23.83 -39.76
CA THR A 497 -12.75 -24.81 -38.68
C THR A 497 -14.01 -25.64 -38.36
N LEU A 498 -15.19 -25.20 -38.81
CA LEU A 498 -16.48 -25.87 -38.60
C LEU A 498 -16.97 -26.66 -39.83
N GLN A 499 -16.26 -26.58 -40.96
CA GLN A 499 -16.36 -27.49 -42.09
C GLN A 499 -15.17 -28.44 -42.06
#